data_AF-A0A5K1BPC5-F1
#
_entry.id   AF-A0A5K1BPC5-F1
#
_cell.length_a   1.000
_cell.length_b   1.000
_cell.length_c   1.000
_cell.angle_alpha   90.00
_cell.angle_beta   90.00
_cell.angle_gamma   90.00
#
_symmetry.space_group_name_H-M   'P 1'
#
loop_
_entity.id
_entity.type
_entity.pdbx_description
1 polymer ?
#
loop_
_entity_poly.entity_id
_entity_poly.type
_entity_poly.pdbx_seq_one_letter_code
_entity_poly.pdbx_strand_id
1 'polypeptide(L)'
;VYQLLGDIKLEFGDSHVTYATDTYLRELDLETATVRTKYVIEGIEFTREYFSSNPDQVLVTKLSTKKPGSLSFTLYFDSKMHHSSHAKGGGQIIIEGSCPGKRIPPRVYANDNPKGIQFSAILDLQIGGEKGVIETIDGKKLKVQDSDWAVLLLSASSSFDGPFVNPADSTKDPAATCLTTINSAKKIPYSEIYARHLEDYQKLFGRVTLQLSKNVKAYKANTPHSTACGLHHLEKNGNAFASKTSTGLPKSSMPGRNDSGLVSTADRVKTFKIDEDPSLVTLLFHYGRYLLISCSRPGTQIANLQGIWNKDIEPPW
;
A
#
# COMPACT_ATOMS: atom_id res chain seq x y z
N VAL A 1 -2.82 -17.01 17.86
CA VAL A 1 -2.78 -17.56 16.48
C VAL A 1 -2.74 -16.38 15.54
N TYR A 2 -1.84 -16.37 14.56
CA TYR A 2 -1.72 -15.30 13.57
C TYR A 2 -1.75 -15.94 12.18
N GLN A 3 -2.72 -15.53 11.36
CA GLN A 3 -3.03 -16.16 10.08
C GLN A 3 -3.24 -15.10 9.00
N LEU A 4 -2.96 -15.46 7.75
CA LEU A 4 -3.26 -14.63 6.59
C LEU A 4 -4.78 -14.57 6.37
N LEU A 5 -5.28 -13.42 5.91
CA LEU A 5 -6.68 -13.30 5.49
C LEU A 5 -6.86 -13.87 4.07
N GLY A 6 -6.00 -13.45 3.14
CA GLY A 6 -6.05 -13.82 1.74
C GLY A 6 -5.37 -12.78 0.85
N ASP A 7 -5.56 -12.91 -0.45
CA ASP A 7 -5.01 -12.04 -1.49
C ASP A 7 -6.13 -11.47 -2.37
N ILE A 8 -6.13 -10.16 -2.56
CA ILE A 8 -6.88 -9.51 -3.64
C ILE A 8 -6.07 -9.63 -4.92
N LYS A 9 -6.68 -10.18 -5.97
CA LYS A 9 -6.04 -10.39 -7.28
C LYS A 9 -6.68 -9.49 -8.32
N LEU A 10 -5.83 -8.75 -9.03
CA LEU A 10 -6.19 -7.89 -10.15
C LEU A 10 -5.52 -8.45 -11.41
N GLU A 11 -6.29 -9.14 -12.24
CA GLU A 11 -5.83 -9.70 -13.51
C GLU A 11 -6.12 -8.72 -14.65
N PHE A 12 -5.06 -8.23 -15.28
CA PHE A 12 -5.16 -7.37 -16.46
C PHE A 12 -4.95 -8.22 -17.71
N GLY A 13 -5.50 -7.79 -18.86
CA GLY A 13 -5.33 -8.50 -20.13
C GLY A 13 -3.88 -8.51 -20.64
N ASP A 14 -3.62 -9.30 -21.68
CA ASP A 14 -2.26 -9.53 -22.22
C ASP A 14 -1.52 -8.25 -22.66
N SER A 15 -2.25 -7.18 -23.00
CA SER A 15 -1.67 -5.87 -23.29
C SER A 15 -0.86 -5.29 -22.12
N HIS A 16 -1.10 -5.76 -20.89
CA HIS A 16 -0.37 -5.35 -19.69
C HIS A 16 0.90 -6.17 -19.42
N VAL A 17 1.17 -7.22 -20.21
CA VAL A 17 2.40 -8.02 -20.08
C VAL A 17 3.62 -7.21 -20.50
N THR A 18 3.48 -6.38 -21.54
CA THR A 18 4.51 -5.48 -22.04
C THR A 18 4.20 -4.04 -21.67
N TYR A 19 5.08 -3.41 -20.90
CA TYR A 19 5.00 -2.00 -20.54
C TYR A 19 6.35 -1.32 -20.77
N ALA A 20 6.34 -0.01 -20.93
CA ALA A 20 7.58 0.77 -21.04
C ALA A 20 8.30 0.75 -19.69
N THR A 21 9.32 -0.10 -19.54
CA THR A 21 9.96 -0.40 -18.24
C THR A 21 10.58 0.82 -17.55
N ASP A 22 10.99 1.82 -18.33
CA ASP A 22 11.50 3.12 -17.91
C ASP A 22 10.42 4.04 -17.31
N THR A 23 9.15 3.76 -17.60
CA THR A 23 8.00 4.50 -17.05
C THR A 23 7.48 3.93 -15.73
N TYR A 24 7.94 2.73 -15.34
CA TYR A 24 7.46 2.08 -14.14
C TYR A 24 8.04 2.75 -12.88
N LEU A 25 7.14 3.18 -12.00
CA LEU A 25 7.47 3.70 -10.68
C LEU A 25 6.58 3.05 -9.64
N ARG A 26 7.17 2.60 -8.53
CA ARG A 26 6.42 2.27 -7.31
C ARG A 26 7.06 2.93 -6.12
N GLU A 27 6.24 3.48 -5.25
CA GLU A 27 6.66 4.21 -4.06
C GLU A 27 5.73 3.91 -2.88
N LEU A 28 6.30 3.96 -1.68
CA LEU A 28 5.55 4.14 -0.44
C LEU A 28 5.95 5.51 0.09
N ASP A 29 5.01 6.44 0.11
CA ASP A 29 5.19 7.77 0.66
C ASP A 29 4.92 7.74 2.18
N LEU A 30 5.95 7.99 2.98
CA LEU A 30 5.84 7.99 4.44
C LEU A 30 5.15 9.24 4.98
N GLU A 31 5.03 10.33 4.23
CA GLU A 31 4.32 11.53 4.70
C GLU A 31 2.81 11.39 4.58
N THR A 32 2.36 10.53 3.67
CA THR A 32 0.94 10.31 3.37
C THR A 32 0.46 8.88 3.66
N ALA A 33 1.36 7.97 4.06
CA ALA A 33 1.08 6.54 4.22
C ALA A 33 0.36 5.92 3.01
N THR A 34 0.76 6.33 1.81
CA THR A 34 0.14 5.91 0.54
C THR A 34 1.15 5.17 -0.31
N VAL A 35 0.78 3.99 -0.79
CA VAL A 35 1.54 3.28 -1.83
C VAL A 35 1.01 3.74 -3.18
N ARG A 36 1.91 4.09 -4.10
CA ARG A 36 1.54 4.44 -5.48
C ARG A 36 2.36 3.64 -6.47
N THR A 37 1.68 3.18 -7.53
CA THR A 37 2.31 2.57 -8.71
C THR A 37 1.88 3.33 -9.95
N LYS A 38 2.83 3.70 -10.81
CA LYS A 38 2.58 4.32 -12.12
C LYS A 38 3.32 3.53 -13.21
N TYR A 39 2.70 3.42 -14.38
CA TYR A 39 3.30 2.82 -15.56
C TYR A 39 2.53 3.23 -16.81
N VAL A 40 3.17 3.12 -17.98
CA VAL A 40 2.56 3.44 -19.29
C VAL A 40 2.47 2.19 -20.15
N ILE A 41 1.29 1.99 -20.76
CA ILE A 41 1.04 0.96 -21.78
C ILE A 41 0.44 1.68 -22.99
N GLU A 42 1.04 1.49 -24.17
CA GLU A 42 0.55 2.08 -25.43
C GLU A 42 0.28 3.61 -25.34
N GLY A 43 1.11 4.33 -24.58
CA GLY A 43 0.96 5.78 -24.36
C GLY A 43 -0.09 6.18 -23.32
N ILE A 44 -0.80 5.23 -22.71
CA ILE A 44 -1.78 5.47 -21.65
C ILE A 44 -1.11 5.28 -20.29
N GLU A 45 -1.15 6.31 -19.45
CA GLU A 45 -0.67 6.24 -18.06
C GLU A 45 -1.73 5.61 -17.16
N PHE A 46 -1.30 4.60 -16.40
CA PHE A 46 -2.07 3.92 -15.37
C PHE A 46 -1.51 4.30 -13.99
N THR A 47 -2.39 4.59 -13.05
CA THR A 47 -2.03 4.85 -11.65
C THR A 47 -2.81 3.94 -10.72
N ARG A 48 -2.12 3.34 -9.74
CA ARG A 48 -2.71 2.59 -8.63
C ARG A 48 -2.30 3.23 -7.32
N GLU A 49 -3.24 3.45 -6.42
CA GLU A 49 -3.01 4.04 -5.09
C GLU A 49 -3.62 3.12 -4.02
N TYR A 50 -2.88 2.90 -2.93
CA TYR A 50 -3.30 2.04 -1.83
C TYR A 50 -3.04 2.72 -0.49
N PHE A 51 -4.02 2.68 0.41
CA PHE A 51 -3.86 3.10 1.80
C PHE A 51 -4.88 2.38 2.70
N SER A 52 -4.68 2.41 4.01
CA SER A 52 -5.59 1.82 5.00
C SER A 52 -6.13 2.93 5.89
N SER A 53 -7.39 3.34 5.67
CA SER A 53 -8.02 4.42 6.44
C SER A 53 -8.40 3.92 7.83
N ASN A 54 -7.71 4.41 8.86
CA ASN A 54 -8.12 4.18 10.24
C ASN A 54 -9.45 4.87 10.59
N PRO A 55 -9.74 6.12 10.17
CA PRO A 55 -11.04 6.74 10.46
C PRO A 55 -12.23 6.00 9.86
N ASP A 56 -12.09 5.44 8.64
CA ASP A 56 -13.20 4.81 7.92
C ASP A 56 -13.16 3.27 7.99
N GLN A 57 -12.15 2.69 8.66
CA GLN A 57 -11.96 1.25 8.89
C GLN A 57 -11.95 0.41 7.61
N VAL A 58 -11.36 0.94 6.53
CA VAL A 58 -11.28 0.25 5.23
C VAL A 58 -9.88 0.35 4.61
N LEU A 59 -9.44 -0.73 3.97
CA LEU A 59 -8.34 -0.69 3.02
C LEU A 59 -8.90 -0.19 1.68
N VAL A 60 -8.27 0.85 1.13
CA VAL A 60 -8.69 1.51 -0.10
C VAL A 60 -7.68 1.22 -1.20
N THR A 61 -8.17 0.80 -2.36
CA THR A 61 -7.38 0.75 -3.61
C THR A 61 -8.06 1.60 -4.66
N LYS A 62 -7.33 2.53 -5.28
CA LYS A 62 -7.83 3.29 -6.44
C LYS A 62 -7.00 2.95 -7.67
N LEU A 63 -7.68 2.67 -8.77
CA LEU A 63 -7.11 2.52 -10.10
C LEU A 63 -7.65 3.64 -10.98
N SER A 64 -6.78 4.24 -11.79
CA SER A 64 -7.18 5.29 -12.73
C SER A 64 -6.30 5.31 -13.96
N THR A 65 -6.84 5.86 -15.05
CA THR A 65 -6.13 6.01 -16.32
C THR A 65 -6.24 7.44 -16.83
N LYS A 66 -5.28 7.90 -17.64
CA LYS A 66 -5.36 9.23 -18.27
C LYS A 66 -6.27 9.29 -19.50
N LYS A 67 -6.72 8.15 -20.01
CA LYS A 67 -7.62 8.05 -21.17
C LYS A 67 -8.94 7.40 -20.73
N PRO A 68 -10.07 8.13 -20.75
CA PRO A 68 -11.37 7.58 -20.41
C PRO A 68 -11.66 6.25 -21.12
N GLY A 69 -12.30 5.32 -20.41
CA GLY A 69 -12.68 4.00 -20.89
C GLY A 69 -11.52 3.03 -21.14
N SER A 70 -10.33 3.27 -20.57
CA SER A 70 -9.14 2.43 -20.81
C SER A 70 -8.83 1.46 -19.66
N LEU A 71 -9.66 1.41 -18.61
CA LEU A 71 -9.45 0.52 -17.47
C LEU A 71 -10.34 -0.72 -17.56
N SER A 72 -9.70 -1.87 -17.85
CA SER A 72 -10.34 -3.19 -17.88
C SER A 72 -9.49 -4.21 -17.11
N PHE A 73 -10.12 -4.96 -16.22
CA PHE A 73 -9.45 -5.99 -15.40
C PHE A 73 -10.46 -6.96 -14.79
N THR A 74 -9.98 -8.13 -14.36
CA THR A 74 -10.74 -9.11 -13.58
C THR A 74 -10.27 -9.07 -12.13
N LEU A 75 -11.22 -8.94 -11.21
CA LEU A 75 -11.03 -8.88 -9.77
C LEU A 75 -11.53 -10.16 -9.12
N TYR A 76 -10.74 -10.74 -8.21
CA TYR A 76 -11.20 -11.77 -7.28
C TYR A 76 -10.43 -11.73 -5.97
N PHE A 77 -11.02 -12.33 -4.95
CA PHE A 77 -10.44 -12.42 -3.61
C PHE A 77 -10.43 -13.88 -3.19
N ASP A 78 -9.24 -14.37 -2.87
CA ASP A 78 -8.95 -15.77 -2.55
C ASP A 78 -8.12 -15.88 -1.26
N SER A 79 -8.14 -17.05 -0.62
CA SER A 79 -7.35 -17.32 0.58
C SER A 79 -6.77 -18.72 0.57
N LYS A 80 -5.54 -18.85 1.11
CA LYS A 80 -4.96 -20.18 1.36
C LYS A 80 -5.64 -20.89 2.54
N MET A 81 -6.42 -20.17 3.34
CA MET A 81 -7.24 -20.72 4.42
C MET A 81 -8.50 -21.39 3.87
N HIS A 82 -9.12 -22.29 4.63
CA HIS A 82 -10.42 -22.82 4.28
C HIS A 82 -11.48 -21.70 4.30
N HIS A 83 -12.07 -21.42 3.14
CA HIS A 83 -12.98 -20.29 2.97
C HIS A 83 -14.05 -20.58 1.89
N SER A 84 -15.14 -19.84 1.94
CA SER A 84 -16.07 -19.62 0.84
C SER A 84 -15.86 -18.22 0.28
N SER A 85 -15.92 -18.08 -1.05
CA SER A 85 -15.84 -16.80 -1.75
C SER A 85 -16.93 -16.76 -2.79
N HIS A 86 -17.69 -15.66 -2.83
CA HIS A 86 -18.75 -15.45 -3.81
C HIS A 86 -18.90 -13.96 -4.16
N ALA A 87 -19.15 -13.71 -5.43
CA ALA A 87 -19.51 -12.39 -5.93
C ALA A 87 -21.02 -12.17 -5.80
N LYS A 88 -21.41 -11.00 -5.32
CA LYS A 88 -22.80 -10.58 -5.20
C LYS A 88 -23.08 -9.47 -6.22
N GLY A 89 -24.30 -9.47 -6.77
CA GLY A 89 -24.77 -8.40 -7.65
C GLY A 89 -24.58 -7.02 -7.00
N GLY A 90 -24.16 -6.04 -7.79
CA GLY A 90 -23.80 -4.70 -7.30
C GLY A 90 -22.32 -4.47 -6.99
N GLY A 91 -21.42 -5.35 -7.47
CA GLY A 91 -19.98 -5.12 -7.42
C GLY A 91 -19.32 -5.50 -6.10
N GLN A 92 -19.80 -6.54 -5.41
CA GLN A 92 -19.20 -6.98 -4.14
C GLN A 92 -18.65 -8.40 -4.25
N ILE A 93 -17.54 -8.67 -3.56
CA ILE A 93 -17.04 -10.03 -3.30
C ILE A 93 -17.01 -10.23 -1.79
N ILE A 94 -17.64 -11.31 -1.34
CA ILE A 94 -17.72 -11.70 0.07
C ILE A 94 -16.89 -12.95 0.26
N ILE A 95 -15.97 -12.91 1.23
CA ILE A 95 -15.20 -14.06 1.68
C ILE A 95 -15.54 -14.35 3.14
N GLU A 96 -15.80 -15.61 3.45
CA GLU A 96 -16.09 -16.08 4.80
C GLU A 96 -15.31 -17.36 5.07
N GLY A 97 -14.85 -17.53 6.30
CA GLY A 97 -14.11 -18.72 6.65
C GLY A 97 -13.87 -18.85 8.14
N SER A 98 -13.07 -19.84 8.50
CA SER A 98 -12.71 -20.08 9.89
C SER A 98 -11.25 -20.51 10.01
N CYS A 99 -10.62 -20.06 11.09
CA CYS A 99 -9.35 -20.62 11.51
C CYS A 99 -9.57 -22.06 12.04
N PRO A 100 -8.58 -22.95 11.90
CA PRO A 100 -8.58 -24.24 12.59
C PRO A 100 -8.75 -24.02 14.10
N GLY A 101 -9.62 -24.78 14.76
CA GLY A 101 -9.87 -24.63 16.20
C GLY A 101 -8.76 -25.15 17.12
N LYS A 102 -7.72 -25.79 16.57
CA LYS A 102 -6.47 -26.12 17.26
C LYS A 102 -5.31 -25.54 16.44
N ARG A 103 -4.30 -24.97 17.10
CA ARG A 103 -2.99 -24.74 16.46
C ARG A 103 -2.48 -26.12 16.05
N ILE A 104 -2.36 -26.40 14.76
CA ILE A 104 -1.77 -27.67 14.28
C ILE A 104 -0.29 -27.62 14.70
N PRO A 105 0.16 -28.41 15.70
CA PRO A 105 1.58 -28.54 15.97
C PRO A 105 2.19 -29.32 14.81
N PRO A 106 3.52 -29.28 14.58
CA PRO A 106 4.14 -29.95 13.45
C PRO A 106 3.87 -31.46 13.27
N ARG A 107 3.22 -32.17 14.22
CA ARG A 107 3.02 -33.63 14.19
C ARG A 107 1.81 -34.21 14.96
N VAL A 108 0.63 -33.57 15.00
CA VAL A 108 -0.55 -34.24 15.64
C VAL A 108 -1.84 -34.00 14.84
N TYR A 109 -2.39 -35.08 14.30
CA TYR A 109 -3.76 -35.14 13.77
C TYR A 109 -4.70 -35.54 14.92
N ALA A 110 -5.47 -34.58 15.45
CA ALA A 110 -6.53 -34.87 16.42
C ALA A 110 -7.90 -34.67 15.77
N ASN A 111 -8.74 -35.71 15.82
CA ASN A 111 -10.05 -35.84 15.18
C ASN A 111 -11.19 -35.00 15.80
N ASP A 112 -10.89 -33.99 16.60
CA ASP A 112 -11.89 -33.00 17.01
C ASP A 112 -11.58 -31.71 16.24
N ASN A 113 -12.49 -31.28 15.37
CA ASN A 113 -12.45 -29.98 14.70
C ASN A 113 -13.30 -28.96 15.50
N PRO A 114 -12.81 -28.41 16.64
CA PRO A 114 -13.55 -27.35 17.33
C PRO A 114 -13.68 -26.14 16.41
N LYS A 115 -14.76 -25.37 16.57
CA LYS A 115 -14.97 -24.12 15.83
C LYS A 115 -13.89 -23.11 16.25
N GLY A 116 -12.97 -22.80 15.34
CA GLY A 116 -12.02 -21.71 15.54
C GLY A 116 -12.64 -20.35 15.27
N ILE A 117 -11.81 -19.30 15.35
CA ILE A 117 -12.21 -17.93 15.04
C ILE A 117 -12.74 -17.85 13.61
N GLN A 118 -13.95 -17.34 13.46
CA GLN A 118 -14.56 -17.07 12.17
C GLN A 118 -14.06 -15.72 11.64
N PHE A 119 -13.94 -15.59 10.33
CA PHE A 119 -13.62 -14.33 9.68
C PHE A 119 -14.56 -14.08 8.51
N SER A 120 -14.78 -12.80 8.23
CA SER A 120 -15.47 -12.34 7.04
C SER A 120 -14.72 -11.15 6.48
N ALA A 121 -14.69 -11.01 5.17
CA ALA A 121 -14.31 -9.77 4.53
C ALA A 121 -15.20 -9.48 3.32
N ILE A 122 -15.47 -8.20 3.12
CA ILE A 122 -16.29 -7.69 2.03
C ILE A 122 -15.43 -6.72 1.24
N LEU A 123 -15.28 -7.01 -0.05
CA LEU A 123 -14.64 -6.16 -1.03
C LEU A 123 -15.72 -5.52 -1.91
N ASP A 124 -15.88 -4.21 -1.78
CA ASP A 124 -16.81 -3.40 -2.58
C ASP A 124 -16.05 -2.73 -3.72
N LEU A 125 -16.55 -2.84 -4.94
CA LEU A 125 -15.98 -2.26 -6.14
C LEU A 125 -16.92 -1.20 -6.71
N GLN A 126 -16.41 0.01 -6.82
CA GLN A 126 -17.05 1.12 -7.51
C GLN A 126 -16.26 1.48 -8.75
N ILE A 127 -16.96 1.82 -9.83
CA ILE A 127 -16.38 2.27 -11.08
C ILE A 127 -17.02 3.58 -11.52
N GLY A 128 -16.36 4.31 -12.41
CA GLY A 128 -16.94 5.47 -13.06
C GLY A 128 -16.50 5.60 -14.51
N GLY A 129 -17.20 6.47 -15.24
CA GLY A 129 -17.13 6.57 -16.70
C GLY A 129 -18.42 6.08 -17.33
N GLU A 130 -18.77 6.67 -18.48
CA GLU A 130 -20.08 6.41 -19.14
C GLU A 130 -20.22 4.98 -19.68
N LYS A 131 -19.10 4.34 -20.02
CA LYS A 131 -19.05 3.01 -20.65
C LYS A 131 -18.69 1.88 -19.69
N GLY A 132 -18.39 2.20 -18.43
CA GLY A 132 -17.92 1.25 -17.45
C GLY A 132 -18.96 0.19 -17.11
N VAL A 133 -18.61 -1.09 -17.23
CA VAL A 133 -19.50 -2.22 -16.89
C VAL A 133 -18.82 -3.17 -15.90
N ILE A 134 -19.60 -3.69 -14.95
CA ILE A 134 -19.20 -4.79 -14.05
C ILE A 134 -20.01 -6.04 -14.41
N GLU A 135 -19.32 -7.11 -14.79
CA GLU A 135 -19.90 -8.43 -15.04
C GLU A 135 -19.43 -9.42 -13.99
N THR A 136 -20.32 -10.29 -13.51
CA THR A 136 -19.94 -11.39 -12.60
C THR A 136 -19.57 -12.62 -13.42
N ILE A 137 -18.38 -13.16 -13.20
CA ILE A 137 -17.90 -14.40 -13.84
C ILE A 137 -17.87 -15.53 -12.80
N ASP A 138 -18.43 -16.68 -13.16
CA ASP A 138 -18.44 -17.93 -12.38
C ASP A 138 -18.95 -17.77 -10.93
N GLY A 139 -19.73 -16.72 -10.65
CA GLY A 139 -20.22 -16.38 -9.32
C GLY A 139 -19.13 -15.99 -8.31
N LYS A 140 -17.88 -15.76 -8.73
CA LYS A 140 -16.74 -15.51 -7.82
C LYS A 140 -15.86 -14.33 -8.23
N LYS A 141 -15.83 -13.97 -9.51
CA LYS A 141 -14.99 -12.88 -10.02
C LYS A 141 -15.85 -11.74 -10.51
N LEU A 142 -15.31 -10.53 -10.45
CA LEU A 142 -15.89 -9.32 -11.03
C LEU A 142 -15.01 -8.86 -12.19
N LYS A 143 -15.57 -8.79 -13.39
CA LYS A 143 -14.91 -8.27 -14.58
C LYS A 143 -15.31 -6.82 -14.79
N VAL A 144 -14.33 -5.93 -14.83
CA VAL A 144 -14.50 -4.51 -15.17
C VAL A 144 -14.12 -4.32 -16.63
N GLN A 145 -14.95 -3.62 -17.38
CA GLN A 145 -14.68 -3.24 -18.76
C GLN A 145 -14.89 -1.73 -18.95
N ASP A 146 -13.99 -1.13 -19.73
CA ASP A 146 -14.09 0.22 -20.28
C ASP A 146 -14.41 1.31 -19.24
N SER A 147 -13.80 1.19 -18.06
CA SER A 147 -13.93 2.17 -16.98
C SER A 147 -12.90 3.29 -17.08
N ASP A 148 -13.18 4.44 -16.48
CA ASP A 148 -12.21 5.54 -16.31
C ASP A 148 -11.35 5.31 -15.05
N TRP A 149 -12.00 4.85 -13.99
CA TRP A 149 -11.41 4.59 -12.68
C TRP A 149 -12.14 3.46 -11.95
N ALA A 150 -11.48 2.86 -10.98
CA ALA A 150 -12.08 1.91 -10.06
C ALA A 150 -11.62 2.21 -8.63
N VAL A 151 -12.53 2.15 -7.66
CA VAL A 151 -12.23 2.25 -6.23
C VAL A 151 -12.70 0.98 -5.57
N LEU A 152 -11.79 0.31 -4.87
CA LEU A 152 -12.05 -0.88 -4.09
C LEU A 152 -11.97 -0.51 -2.62
N LEU A 153 -12.99 -0.89 -1.85
CA LEU A 153 -13.04 -0.75 -0.41
C LEU A 153 -13.10 -2.15 0.20
N LEU A 154 -12.13 -2.48 1.05
CA LEU A 154 -12.10 -3.75 1.76
C LEU A 154 -12.32 -3.49 3.26
N SER A 155 -13.33 -4.16 3.82
CA SER A 155 -13.49 -4.34 5.27
C SER A 155 -13.28 -5.80 5.61
N ALA A 156 -12.57 -6.07 6.70
CA ALA A 156 -12.38 -7.41 7.23
C ALA A 156 -12.59 -7.43 8.74
N SER A 157 -13.21 -8.48 9.25
CA SER A 157 -13.49 -8.66 10.68
C SER A 157 -13.41 -10.13 11.06
N SER A 158 -13.32 -10.38 12.36
CA SER A 158 -13.34 -11.73 12.92
C SER A 158 -14.28 -11.83 14.11
N SER A 159 -14.66 -13.05 14.46
CA SER A 159 -15.38 -13.34 15.70
C SER A 159 -14.46 -13.29 16.93
N PHE A 160 -13.29 -12.66 16.88
CA PHE A 160 -12.41 -12.54 18.04
C PHE A 160 -13.00 -11.61 19.09
N ASP A 161 -13.40 -12.18 20.21
CA ASP A 161 -14.04 -11.49 21.35
C ASP A 161 -13.11 -11.36 22.56
N GLY A 162 -11.83 -11.08 22.27
CA GLY A 162 -10.81 -10.92 23.29
C GLY A 162 -10.12 -12.24 23.68
N PRO A 163 -9.01 -12.15 24.44
CA PRO A 163 -8.14 -13.29 24.69
C PRO A 163 -8.70 -14.29 25.70
N PHE A 164 -9.74 -13.92 26.44
CA PHE A 164 -10.34 -14.73 27.51
C PHE A 164 -11.70 -15.33 27.13
N VAL A 165 -12.14 -15.15 25.88
CA VAL A 165 -13.36 -15.76 25.35
C VAL A 165 -12.98 -16.90 24.41
N ASN A 166 -13.56 -18.07 24.65
CA ASN A 166 -13.37 -19.21 23.76
C ASN A 166 -13.99 -18.88 22.39
N PRO A 167 -13.31 -19.15 21.25
CA PRO A 167 -13.86 -18.86 19.91
C PRO A 167 -15.29 -19.34 19.68
N ALA A 168 -15.68 -20.47 20.28
CA ALA A 168 -17.03 -21.03 20.16
C ALA A 168 -18.10 -20.23 20.91
N ASP A 169 -17.72 -19.46 21.92
CA ASP A 169 -18.61 -18.66 22.78
C ASP A 169 -18.69 -17.18 22.35
N SER A 170 -17.99 -16.82 21.26
CA SER A 170 -17.98 -15.46 20.75
C SER A 170 -19.38 -15.00 20.33
N THR A 171 -19.73 -13.79 20.73
CA THR A 171 -21.00 -13.15 20.36
C THR A 171 -20.87 -12.25 19.13
N LYS A 172 -19.67 -12.14 18.55
CA LYS A 172 -19.40 -11.24 17.43
C LYS A 172 -19.75 -11.87 16.09
N ASP A 173 -20.49 -11.09 15.29
CA ASP A 173 -20.77 -11.40 13.89
C ASP A 173 -19.81 -10.62 12.97
N PRO A 174 -18.78 -11.27 12.40
CA PRO A 174 -17.85 -10.60 11.51
C PRO A 174 -18.49 -10.14 10.19
N ALA A 175 -19.50 -10.86 9.68
CA ALA A 175 -20.17 -10.52 8.43
C ALA A 175 -21.03 -9.25 8.59
N ALA A 176 -21.82 -9.17 9.68
CA ALA A 176 -22.59 -7.97 10.00
C ALA A 176 -21.69 -6.75 10.24
N THR A 177 -20.54 -6.94 10.89
CA THR A 177 -19.54 -5.89 11.10
C THR A 177 -19.01 -5.35 9.77
N CYS A 178 -18.55 -6.24 8.87
CA CYS A 178 -18.03 -5.83 7.57
C CYS A 178 -19.09 -5.13 6.71
N LEU A 179 -20.32 -5.63 6.73
CA LEU A 179 -21.42 -5.05 5.96
C LEU A 179 -21.74 -3.63 6.44
N THR A 180 -21.74 -3.40 7.74
CA THR A 180 -21.96 -2.07 8.34
C THR A 180 -20.86 -1.08 7.94
N THR A 181 -19.59 -1.50 8.04
CA THR A 181 -18.44 -0.69 7.65
C THR A 181 -18.50 -0.33 6.17
N ILE A 182 -18.67 -1.31 5.28
CA ILE A 182 -18.74 -1.08 3.83
C ILE A 182 -19.93 -0.20 3.46
N ASN A 183 -21.12 -0.43 4.02
CA ASN A 183 -22.30 0.39 3.71
C ASN A 183 -22.16 1.85 4.17
N SER A 184 -21.29 2.12 5.14
CA SER A 184 -20.96 3.48 5.58
C SER A 184 -19.89 4.09 4.68
N ALA A 185 -18.78 3.39 4.47
CA ALA A 185 -17.64 3.87 3.68
C ALA A 185 -18.00 4.11 2.21
N LYS A 186 -18.79 3.22 1.59
CA LYS A 186 -19.14 3.30 0.16
C LYS A 186 -19.96 4.53 -0.24
N LYS A 187 -20.56 5.22 0.73
CA LYS A 187 -21.33 6.47 0.53
C LYS A 187 -20.44 7.71 0.50
N ILE A 188 -19.19 7.59 0.94
CA ILE A 188 -18.25 8.69 1.06
C ILE A 188 -17.39 8.72 -0.22
N PRO A 189 -17.25 9.86 -0.89
CA PRO A 189 -16.37 9.97 -2.05
C PRO A 189 -14.92 9.62 -1.69
N TYR A 190 -14.20 8.99 -2.62
CA TYR A 190 -12.78 8.65 -2.46
C TYR A 190 -11.93 9.81 -1.92
N SER A 191 -12.13 11.02 -2.45
CA SER A 191 -11.35 12.20 -2.06
C SER A 191 -11.54 12.57 -0.58
N GLU A 192 -12.72 12.33 -0.03
CA GLU A 192 -13.01 12.61 1.37
C GLU A 192 -12.45 11.52 2.29
N ILE A 193 -12.57 10.23 1.91
CA ILE A 193 -11.88 9.12 2.62
C ILE A 193 -10.37 9.38 2.67
N TYR A 194 -9.78 9.79 1.54
CA TYR A 194 -8.35 10.10 1.46
C TYR A 194 -7.95 11.30 2.33
N ALA A 195 -8.76 12.37 2.34
CA ALA A 195 -8.50 13.54 3.19
C ALA A 195 -8.54 13.19 4.68
N ARG A 196 -9.53 12.40 5.12
CA ARG A 196 -9.64 11.94 6.52
C ARG A 196 -8.48 11.04 6.92
N HIS A 197 -8.07 10.12 6.03
CA HIS A 197 -6.87 9.29 6.22
C HIS A 197 -5.63 10.17 6.41
N LEU A 198 -5.43 11.16 5.53
CA LEU A 198 -4.27 12.04 5.59
C LEU A 198 -4.25 12.84 6.91
N GLU A 199 -5.38 13.42 7.30
CA GLU A 199 -5.52 14.18 8.54
C GLU A 199 -5.20 13.32 9.77
N ASP A 200 -5.75 12.10 9.84
CA ASP A 200 -5.51 11.15 10.93
C ASP A 200 -4.04 10.73 11.02
N TYR A 201 -3.45 10.34 9.89
CA TYR A 201 -2.09 9.85 9.83
C TYR A 201 -1.07 10.95 10.17
N GLN A 202 -1.22 12.13 9.57
CA GLN A 202 -0.26 13.24 9.74
C GLN A 202 -0.27 13.81 11.16
N LYS A 203 -1.40 13.74 11.89
CA LYS A 203 -1.46 14.08 13.32
C LYS A 203 -0.53 13.23 14.19
N LEU A 204 -0.19 12.01 13.75
CA LEU A 204 0.73 11.11 14.42
C LEU A 204 2.15 11.23 13.85
N PHE A 205 2.27 11.13 12.52
CA PHE A 205 3.56 11.09 11.84
C PHE A 205 4.29 12.45 11.90
N GLY A 206 3.57 13.57 11.78
CA GLY A 206 4.15 14.92 11.82
C GLY A 206 4.71 15.37 13.18
N ARG A 207 4.55 14.57 14.24
CA ARG A 207 5.03 14.90 15.60
C ARG A 207 6.56 14.91 15.74
N VAL A 208 7.28 14.26 14.83
CA VAL A 208 8.74 14.15 14.90
C VAL A 208 9.32 14.35 13.51
N THR A 209 10.29 15.24 13.42
CA THR A 209 11.15 15.42 12.25
C THR A 209 12.58 15.09 12.66
N LEU A 210 13.24 14.29 11.83
CA LEU A 210 14.67 14.01 11.92
C LEU A 210 15.26 14.36 10.56
N GLN A 211 16.38 15.06 10.54
CA GLN A 211 17.11 15.35 9.32
C GLN A 211 18.60 15.17 9.60
N LEU A 212 19.20 14.17 8.96
CA LEU A 212 20.64 13.96 8.95
C LEU A 212 21.16 14.28 7.55
N SER A 213 22.23 15.06 7.49
CA SER A 213 22.89 15.44 6.23
C SER A 213 24.39 15.20 6.32
N LYS A 214 25.03 14.92 5.18
CA LYS A 214 26.49 14.87 5.13
C LYS A 214 27.02 16.28 5.33
N ASN A 215 27.81 16.48 6.37
CA ASN A 215 28.58 17.69 6.53
C ASN A 215 29.71 17.66 5.50
N VAL A 216 29.50 18.32 4.35
CA VAL A 216 30.62 18.60 3.45
C VAL A 216 31.43 19.69 4.13
N LYS A 217 32.46 19.30 4.90
CA LYS A 217 33.48 20.27 5.31
C LYS A 217 34.05 20.86 4.03
N ALA A 218 33.66 22.10 3.72
CA ALA A 218 34.36 22.90 2.75
C ALA A 218 35.80 23.04 3.27
N TYR A 219 36.71 22.23 2.73
CA TYR A 219 38.12 22.58 2.78
C TYR A 219 38.22 23.91 2.02
N LYS A 220 38.22 25.02 2.76
CA LYS A 220 38.79 26.26 2.26
C LYS A 220 40.26 25.93 2.01
N ALA A 221 40.58 25.58 0.78
CA ALA A 221 41.95 25.68 0.33
C ALA A 221 42.34 27.15 0.57
N ASN A 222 43.27 27.37 1.49
CA ASN A 222 43.95 28.65 1.62
C ASN A 222 44.74 28.86 0.33
N THR A 223 44.13 29.48 -0.67
CA THR A 223 44.84 30.14 -1.76
C THR A 223 44.64 31.65 -1.61
N PRO A 224 45.71 32.43 -1.38
CA PRO A 224 45.63 33.88 -1.44
C PRO A 224 45.47 34.30 -2.92
N HIS A 225 44.62 35.31 -3.14
CA HIS A 225 44.25 35.90 -4.44
C HIS A 225 43.24 35.06 -5.24
N SER A 226 42.06 35.54 -5.67
CA SER A 226 41.65 36.89 -6.02
C SER A 226 40.10 36.97 -6.10
N THR A 227 39.57 38.17 -5.86
CA THR A 227 38.30 38.76 -6.37
C THR A 227 36.97 38.00 -6.21
N ALA A 228 36.25 38.40 -5.15
CA ALA A 228 34.83 38.71 -5.06
C ALA A 228 33.85 38.21 -6.15
N CYS A 229 32.84 37.45 -5.72
CA CYS A 229 31.48 37.59 -6.25
C CYS A 229 30.45 37.24 -5.16
N GLY A 230 29.46 38.11 -5.00
CA GLY A 230 28.59 38.22 -3.83
C GLY A 230 27.56 37.10 -3.66
N LEU A 231 27.21 36.84 -2.41
CA LEU A 231 26.02 36.09 -2.02
C LEU A 231 24.76 36.86 -2.44
N HIS A 232 23.94 36.27 -3.30
CA HIS A 232 22.54 36.64 -3.40
C HIS A 232 21.68 35.71 -2.53
N HIS A 233 21.09 36.33 -1.52
CA HIS A 233 19.94 35.86 -0.76
C HIS A 233 18.71 35.94 -1.67
N LEU A 234 18.00 34.83 -1.91
CA LEU A 234 16.69 34.84 -2.56
C LEU A 234 15.75 33.83 -1.91
N GLU A 235 14.75 34.39 -1.23
CA GLU A 235 13.51 33.75 -0.84
C GLU A 235 12.61 33.44 -2.07
N LYS A 236 11.82 32.38 -1.92
CA LYS A 236 10.52 32.05 -2.56
C LYS A 236 10.10 32.82 -3.82
N ASN A 237 9.99 32.10 -4.95
CA ASN A 237 8.73 31.83 -5.67
C ASN A 237 8.97 31.10 -7.00
N GLY A 238 8.09 30.11 -7.30
CA GLY A 238 7.46 29.90 -8.60
C GLY A 238 8.30 29.55 -9.84
N ASN A 239 7.95 28.40 -10.42
CA ASN A 239 8.09 27.99 -11.82
C ASN A 239 9.42 27.44 -12.36
N ALA A 240 9.22 26.35 -13.11
CA ALA A 240 10.16 25.53 -13.84
C ALA A 240 11.13 26.32 -14.72
N PHE A 241 12.39 25.89 -14.78
CA PHE A 241 13.16 25.88 -16.03
C PHE A 241 14.30 24.87 -15.94
N ALA A 242 14.29 23.91 -16.86
CA ALA A 242 15.43 23.06 -17.15
C ALA A 242 16.57 23.91 -17.72
N SER A 243 17.79 23.72 -17.23
CA SER A 243 18.99 24.15 -17.94
C SER A 243 20.03 23.04 -17.88
N LYS A 244 20.31 22.47 -19.05
CA LYS A 244 21.45 21.59 -19.32
C LYS A 244 22.70 22.47 -19.38
N THR A 245 23.70 22.14 -18.57
CA THR A 245 25.09 22.46 -18.89
C THR A 245 25.92 21.20 -18.74
N SER A 246 26.35 20.70 -19.90
CA SER A 246 27.30 19.61 -20.05
C SER A 246 28.71 20.10 -19.73
N THR A 247 29.34 19.52 -18.72
CA THR A 247 30.80 19.47 -18.61
C THR A 247 31.18 18.05 -18.21
N GLY A 248 31.87 17.36 -19.13
CA GLY A 248 32.14 15.94 -19.06
C GLY A 248 33.13 15.56 -17.95
N LEU A 249 32.83 14.42 -17.32
CA LEU A 249 33.73 13.50 -16.61
C LEU A 249 33.04 12.12 -16.62
N PRO A 250 33.80 11.01 -16.61
CA PRO A 250 33.34 9.74 -17.16
C PRO A 250 32.20 9.12 -16.34
N LYS A 251 31.15 8.67 -17.06
CA LYS A 251 30.04 7.90 -16.48
C LYS A 251 30.58 6.55 -15.98
N SER A 252 30.80 6.42 -14.69
CA SER A 252 30.73 5.11 -14.04
C SER A 252 29.27 4.67 -14.06
N SER A 253 28.94 3.75 -14.96
CA SER A 253 27.60 3.15 -15.08
C SER A 253 27.29 2.31 -13.85
N MET A 254 26.77 2.94 -12.80
CA MET A 254 26.06 2.27 -11.72
C MET A 254 24.65 1.92 -12.23
N PRO A 255 24.21 0.65 -12.17
CA PRO A 255 22.85 0.27 -12.53
C PRO A 255 21.87 0.86 -11.51
N GLY A 256 20.76 1.46 -11.97
CA GLY A 256 19.63 1.87 -11.12
C GLY A 256 19.27 3.36 -11.06
N ARG A 257 19.86 4.21 -11.91
CA ARG A 257 19.52 5.65 -11.98
C ARG A 257 18.39 5.87 -12.98
N ASN A 258 17.25 6.39 -12.52
CA ASN A 258 16.14 6.81 -13.40
C ASN A 258 16.41 8.22 -13.99
N ASP A 259 15.63 8.63 -14.99
CA ASP A 259 15.78 9.91 -15.69
C ASP A 259 15.63 11.16 -14.80
N SER A 260 15.07 11.01 -13.58
CA SER A 260 15.00 12.07 -12.57
C SER A 260 16.24 12.17 -11.67
N GLY A 261 17.24 11.31 -11.88
CA GLY A 261 18.47 11.27 -11.08
C GLY A 261 18.30 10.66 -9.69
N LEU A 262 17.12 10.12 -9.37
CA LEU A 262 16.79 9.45 -8.12
C LEU A 262 17.32 8.00 -8.14
N VAL A 263 17.90 7.57 -7.02
CA VAL A 263 18.40 6.20 -6.83
C VAL A 263 17.35 5.41 -6.05
N SER A 264 17.05 4.18 -6.48
CA SER A 264 16.08 3.34 -5.80
C SER A 264 16.47 3.06 -4.34
N THR A 265 15.49 2.92 -3.44
CA THR A 265 15.78 2.57 -2.04
C THR A 265 16.55 1.26 -1.94
N ALA A 266 16.30 0.29 -2.83
CA ALA A 266 17.04 -0.96 -2.87
C ALA A 266 18.53 -0.76 -3.18
N ASP A 267 18.85 0.11 -4.15
CA ASP A 267 20.24 0.38 -4.51
C ASP A 267 20.95 1.25 -3.47
N ARG A 268 20.22 2.17 -2.81
CA ARG A 268 20.73 2.89 -1.63
C ARG A 268 21.12 1.94 -0.50
N VAL A 269 20.30 0.92 -0.22
CA VAL A 269 20.64 -0.11 0.79
C VAL A 269 21.88 -0.91 0.39
N LYS A 270 21.99 -1.35 -0.87
CA LYS A 270 23.16 -2.09 -1.36
C LYS A 270 24.45 -1.29 -1.24
N THR A 271 24.38 0.02 -1.51
CA THR A 271 25.54 0.91 -1.55
C THR A 271 25.83 1.59 -0.20
N PHE A 272 24.98 1.38 0.82
CA PHE A 272 25.10 2.08 2.11
C PHE A 272 26.45 1.85 2.80
N LYS A 273 27.05 0.66 2.68
CA LYS A 273 28.39 0.36 3.24
C LYS A 273 29.51 1.24 2.66
N ILE A 274 29.26 1.86 1.50
CA ILE A 274 30.24 2.68 0.77
C ILE A 274 29.88 4.15 0.92
N ASP A 275 28.62 4.52 0.69
CA ASP A 275 28.17 5.92 0.69
C ASP A 275 27.81 6.42 2.09
N GLU A 276 27.42 5.55 3.03
CA GLU A 276 26.97 5.95 4.38
C GLU A 276 25.93 7.09 4.35
N ASP A 277 24.97 7.01 3.43
CA ASP A 277 23.95 8.03 3.17
C ASP A 277 23.12 8.36 4.45
N PRO A 278 23.33 9.54 5.08
CA PRO A 278 22.62 9.89 6.31
C PRO A 278 21.11 10.06 6.11
N SER A 279 20.68 10.35 4.88
CA SER A 279 19.26 10.45 4.56
C SER A 279 18.59 9.06 4.51
N LEU A 280 19.35 7.98 4.29
CA LEU A 280 18.82 6.61 4.40
C LEU A 280 18.59 6.22 5.86
N VAL A 281 19.47 6.68 6.77
CA VAL A 281 19.28 6.51 8.21
C VAL A 281 18.04 7.26 8.68
N THR A 282 17.86 8.50 8.20
CA THR A 282 16.65 9.30 8.44
C THR A 282 15.40 8.58 7.93
N LEU A 283 15.46 8.02 6.72
CA LEU A 283 14.36 7.24 6.15
C LEU A 283 14.02 6.01 7.00
N LEU A 284 15.02 5.25 7.46
CA LEU A 284 14.82 4.07 8.31
C LEU A 284 14.20 4.42 9.67
N PHE A 285 14.64 5.52 10.28
CA PHE A 285 14.05 6.03 11.53
C PHE A 285 12.56 6.33 11.36
N HIS A 286 12.21 7.09 10.32
CA HIS A 286 10.81 7.40 10.03
C HIS A 286 10.00 6.18 9.61
N TYR A 287 10.63 5.21 8.93
CA TYR A 287 9.98 3.96 8.57
C TYR A 287 9.55 3.16 9.81
N GLY A 288 10.38 3.12 10.86
CA GLY A 288 9.98 2.51 12.14
C GLY A 288 8.75 3.17 12.76
N ARG A 289 8.65 4.50 12.70
CA ARG A 289 7.47 5.25 13.17
C ARG A 289 6.24 4.96 12.31
N TYR A 290 6.40 4.95 10.99
CA TYR A 290 5.35 4.56 10.05
C TYR A 290 4.82 3.17 10.38
N LEU A 291 5.69 2.17 10.54
CA LEU A 291 5.30 0.80 10.84
C LEU A 291 4.47 0.72 12.12
N LEU A 292 4.92 1.38 13.20
CA LEU A 292 4.19 1.38 14.48
C LEU A 292 2.80 2.03 14.35
N ILE A 293 2.70 3.17 13.65
CA ILE A 293 1.40 3.81 13.37
C ILE A 293 0.50 2.85 12.58
N SER A 294 1.04 2.14 11.60
CA SER A 294 0.26 1.25 10.72
C SER A 294 -0.16 -0.07 11.36
N CYS A 295 0.49 -0.53 12.44
CA CYS A 295 0.21 -1.84 13.03
C CYS A 295 -0.22 -1.82 14.50
N SER A 296 -0.21 -0.67 15.18
CA SER A 296 -0.60 -0.57 16.59
C SER A 296 -1.32 0.75 16.89
N ARG A 297 -2.61 0.80 16.56
CA ARG A 297 -3.49 1.94 16.84
C ARG A 297 -4.33 1.68 18.10
N PRO A 298 -4.77 2.72 18.83
CA PRO A 298 -5.70 2.53 19.94
C PRO A 298 -6.94 1.73 19.49
N GLY A 299 -7.32 0.73 20.27
CA GLY A 299 -8.43 -0.19 19.93
C GLY A 299 -8.05 -1.39 19.08
N THR A 300 -6.82 -1.46 18.52
CA THR A 300 -6.32 -2.66 17.84
C THR A 300 -5.55 -3.56 18.79
N GLN A 301 -5.21 -4.77 18.33
CA GLN A 301 -4.21 -5.58 19.01
C GLN A 301 -2.82 -4.93 18.93
N ILE A 302 -1.93 -5.33 19.83
CA ILE A 302 -0.52 -4.94 19.80
C ILE A 302 0.19 -5.56 18.59
N ALA A 303 1.23 -4.90 18.10
CA ALA A 303 2.08 -5.41 17.03
C ALA A 303 2.73 -6.74 17.45
N ASN A 304 2.66 -7.76 16.58
CA ASN A 304 3.37 -9.03 16.78
C ASN A 304 4.76 -9.00 16.11
N LEU A 305 5.46 -10.15 16.01
CA LEU A 305 6.79 -10.25 15.39
C LEU A 305 6.86 -9.72 13.95
N GLN A 306 5.73 -9.70 13.24
CA GLN A 306 5.60 -9.23 11.87
C GLN A 306 4.68 -7.99 11.78
N GLY A 307 4.41 -7.32 12.90
CA GLY A 307 3.41 -6.26 12.99
C GLY A 307 2.01 -6.80 12.74
N ILE A 308 1.53 -6.61 11.50
CA ILE A 308 0.27 -7.16 10.96
C ILE A 308 0.41 -7.72 9.54
N TRP A 309 1.63 -7.89 9.02
CA TRP A 309 1.89 -8.35 7.66
C TRP A 309 2.42 -9.79 7.59
N ASN A 310 1.56 -10.72 7.18
CA ASN A 310 1.90 -12.15 7.00
C ASN A 310 1.21 -12.74 5.77
N LYS A 311 1.94 -13.59 5.05
CA LYS A 311 1.46 -14.29 3.83
C LYS A 311 1.49 -15.82 3.96
N ASP A 312 1.97 -16.33 5.08
CA ASP A 312 2.25 -17.74 5.33
C ASP A 312 1.24 -18.30 6.34
N ILE A 313 0.74 -19.53 6.11
CA ILE A 313 -0.16 -20.21 7.05
C ILE A 313 0.60 -20.59 8.34
N GLU A 314 1.88 -20.90 8.16
CA GLU A 314 2.83 -21.24 9.22
C GLU A 314 3.96 -20.20 9.22
N PRO A 315 3.75 -19.01 9.83
CA PRO A 315 4.77 -17.99 9.90
C PRO A 315 5.95 -18.45 10.79
N PRO A 316 7.18 -17.95 10.56
CA PRO A 316 8.31 -18.22 11.45
C PRO A 316 8.05 -17.84 12.92
N TRP A 317 8.51 -18.71 13.84
CA TRP A 317 8.34 -18.67 15.31
C TRP A 317 6.92 -18.98 15.83
#